data_AF-A0ABD0MNR7-F1
#
_entry.id   AF-A0ABD0MNR7-F1
#
_cell.length_a   1.000
_cell.length_b   1.000
_cell.length_c   1.000
_cell.angle_alpha   90.00
_cell.angle_beta   90.00
_cell.angle_gamma   90.00
#
_symmetry.space_group_name_H-M   'P 1'
#
loop_
_entity.id
_entity.type
_entity.pdbx_description
1 polymer ?
#
loop_
_entity_poly.entity_id
_entity_poly.type
_entity_poly.pdbx_seq_one_letter_code
_entity_poly.pdbx_strand_id
1 'polypeptide(L)'
;LVSTPGNTEELRAEIESITVRLLRKKQDLYRQHDSNQTRQRKKKKIRDLKKKLREKILQYNSAEEDKIDEELACSLTEDYILPWERLGDGHSFRLKWTVFDQIKRLEEEQSILVKEMSQHIKSLQKEIKGVEKRKKNIRMG
;
A
#
# COMPACT_ATOMS: atom_id res chain seq x y z
N LEU A 1 -26.30 -24.80 14.89
CA LEU A 1 -24.91 -25.04 14.45
C LEU A 1 -24.05 -24.01 15.15
N VAL A 2 -23.21 -24.45 16.09
CA VAL A 2 -22.34 -23.56 16.87
C VAL A 2 -21.21 -23.09 15.95
N SER A 3 -21.23 -21.81 15.57
CA SER A 3 -20.17 -21.20 14.78
C SER A 3 -18.92 -21.13 15.67
N THR A 4 -17.86 -21.84 15.28
CA THR A 4 -16.59 -21.84 16.02
C THR A 4 -15.94 -20.44 15.92
N PRO A 5 -15.65 -19.77 17.04
CA PRO A 5 -15.20 -18.36 17.04
C PRO A 5 -13.90 -18.12 16.25
N GLY A 6 -13.03 -19.13 16.14
CA GLY A 6 -11.79 -19.03 15.34
C GLY A 6 -12.02 -18.83 13.83
N ASN A 7 -13.12 -19.34 13.27
CA ASN A 7 -13.41 -19.20 11.84
C ASN A 7 -13.90 -17.79 11.49
N THR A 8 -14.65 -17.15 12.38
CA THR A 8 -15.12 -15.77 12.20
C THR A 8 -13.97 -14.77 12.32
N GLU A 9 -13.05 -14.93 13.27
CA GLU A 9 -11.90 -14.04 13.42
C GLU A 9 -10.93 -14.11 12.23
N GLU A 10 -10.63 -15.30 11.74
CA GLU A 10 -9.85 -15.48 10.50
C GLU A 10 -10.52 -14.81 9.30
N LEU A 11 -11.84 -14.95 9.18
CA LEU A 11 -12.62 -14.33 8.12
C LEU A 11 -12.63 -12.79 8.22
N ARG A 12 -12.74 -12.23 9.42
CA ARG A 12 -12.61 -10.78 9.68
C ARG A 12 -11.22 -10.28 9.25
N ALA A 13 -10.16 -10.97 9.66
CA ALA A 13 -8.79 -10.63 9.27
C ALA A 13 -8.55 -10.70 7.76
N GLU A 14 -9.17 -11.67 7.06
CA GLU A 14 -9.13 -11.75 5.61
C GLU A 14 -9.84 -10.57 4.93
N ILE A 15 -11.04 -10.21 5.41
CA ILE A 15 -11.82 -9.06 4.91
C ILE A 15 -11.02 -7.76 5.08
N GLU A 16 -10.43 -7.55 6.25
CA GLU A 16 -9.53 -6.44 6.55
C GLU A 16 -8.33 -6.41 5.58
N SER A 17 -7.62 -7.54 5.42
CA SER A 17 -6.46 -7.65 4.54
C SER A 17 -6.79 -7.33 3.08
N ILE A 18 -7.94 -7.81 2.58
CA ILE A 18 -8.40 -7.51 1.22
C ILE A 18 -8.75 -6.02 1.09
N THR A 19 -9.41 -5.45 2.09
CA THR A 19 -9.78 -4.02 2.13
C THR A 19 -8.54 -3.13 2.05
N VAL A 20 -7.49 -3.39 2.83
CA VAL A 20 -6.20 -2.67 2.75
C VAL A 20 -5.56 -2.79 1.39
N ARG A 21 -5.53 -4.00 0.82
CA ARG A 21 -4.96 -4.24 -0.50
C ARG A 21 -5.71 -3.47 -1.59
N LEU A 22 -7.03 -3.34 -1.46
CA LEU A 22 -7.86 -2.58 -2.39
C LEU A 22 -7.58 -1.08 -2.30
N LEU A 23 -7.53 -0.52 -1.09
CA LEU A 23 -7.23 0.90 -0.86
C LEU A 23 -5.85 1.27 -1.43
N ARG A 24 -4.82 0.49 -1.11
CA ARG A 24 -3.47 0.67 -1.65
C ARG A 24 -3.46 0.65 -3.18
N LYS A 25 -4.16 -0.32 -3.79
CA LYS A 25 -4.22 -0.42 -5.26
C LYS A 25 -5.00 0.72 -5.93
N LYS A 26 -6.04 1.25 -5.27
CA LYS A 26 -6.79 2.43 -5.74
C LYS A 26 -5.87 3.65 -5.79
N GLN A 27 -5.11 3.88 -4.72
CA GLN A 27 -4.14 4.96 -4.64
C GLN A 27 -3.02 4.79 -5.69
N ASP A 28 -2.53 3.56 -5.87
CA ASP A 28 -1.52 3.23 -6.89
C ASP A 28 -2.03 3.29 -8.34
N LEU A 29 -3.35 3.41 -8.56
CA LEU A 29 -3.95 3.35 -9.89
C LEU A 29 -3.58 4.56 -10.77
N TYR A 30 -3.27 5.69 -10.14
CA TYR A 30 -3.02 6.98 -10.81
C TYR A 30 -1.61 7.53 -10.56
N ARG A 31 -0.60 6.65 -10.50
CA ARG A 31 0.80 7.12 -10.54
C ARG A 31 1.09 7.76 -11.91
N GLN A 32 1.69 8.96 -11.90
CA GLN A 32 1.86 9.86 -13.05
C GLN A 32 2.58 9.23 -14.27
N HIS A 33 3.41 8.20 -14.05
CA HIS A 33 4.25 7.60 -15.09
C HIS A 33 3.77 6.23 -15.62
N ASP A 34 2.57 5.77 -15.26
CA ASP A 34 2.07 4.48 -15.74
C ASP A 34 1.55 4.53 -17.18
N SER A 35 1.99 3.56 -18.00
CA SER A 35 1.38 3.30 -19.31
C SER A 35 -0.07 2.84 -19.20
N ASN A 36 -0.85 3.00 -20.28
CA ASN A 36 -2.24 2.55 -20.31
C ASN A 36 -2.35 1.03 -20.05
N GLN A 37 -1.44 0.23 -20.60
CA GLN A 37 -1.42 -1.22 -20.37
C GLN A 37 -1.20 -1.55 -18.88
N THR A 38 -0.27 -0.86 -18.22
CA THR A 38 -0.02 -1.02 -16.78
C THR A 38 -1.25 -0.63 -15.97
N ARG A 39 -1.90 0.48 -16.33
CA ARG A 39 -3.15 0.93 -15.69
C ARG A 39 -4.28 -0.08 -15.84
N GLN A 40 -4.44 -0.69 -17.02
CA GLN A 40 -5.45 -1.73 -17.23
C GLN A 40 -5.18 -3.00 -16.40
N ARG A 41 -3.91 -3.41 -16.29
CA ARG A 41 -3.51 -4.51 -15.38
C ARG A 41 -3.85 -4.19 -13.93
N LYS A 42 -3.60 -2.95 -13.48
CA LYS A 42 -3.97 -2.48 -12.13
C LYS A 42 -5.49 -2.50 -11.94
N LYS A 43 -6.27 -2.00 -12.89
CA LYS A 43 -7.75 -2.07 -12.88
C LYS A 43 -8.26 -3.50 -12.78
N LYS A 44 -7.68 -4.44 -13.54
CA LYS A 44 -8.03 -5.87 -13.47
C LYS A 44 -7.80 -6.42 -12.06
N LYS A 45 -6.62 -6.19 -11.47
CA LYS A 45 -6.31 -6.62 -10.10
C LYS A 45 -7.28 -6.04 -9.06
N ILE A 46 -7.73 -4.79 -9.24
CA ILE A 46 -8.74 -4.18 -8.35
C ILE A 46 -10.08 -4.91 -8.50
N ARG A 47 -10.52 -5.21 -9.72
CA ARG A 47 -11.77 -5.98 -9.94
C ARG A 47 -11.71 -7.37 -9.30
N ASP A 48 -10.60 -8.07 -9.47
CA ASP A 48 -10.40 -9.41 -8.91
C ASP A 48 -10.46 -9.38 -7.37
N LEU A 49 -9.84 -8.37 -6.75
CA LEU A 49 -9.90 -8.18 -5.30
C LEU A 49 -11.29 -7.78 -4.81
N LYS A 50 -12.02 -6.94 -5.56
CA LYS A 50 -13.43 -6.63 -5.21
C LYS A 50 -14.27 -7.89 -5.24
N LYS A 51 -14.10 -8.75 -6.24
CA LYS A 51 -14.82 -10.04 -6.30
C LYS A 51 -14.49 -10.90 -5.08
N LYS A 52 -13.21 -11.03 -4.73
CA LYS A 52 -12.80 -11.79 -3.53
C LYS A 52 -13.37 -11.19 -2.23
N LEU A 53 -13.41 -9.87 -2.12
CA LEU A 53 -14.01 -9.20 -0.97
C LEU A 53 -15.49 -9.54 -0.84
N ARG A 54 -16.25 -9.49 -1.94
CA ARG A 54 -17.68 -9.85 -1.97
C ARG A 54 -17.90 -11.29 -1.51
N GLU A 55 -17.11 -12.23 -2.01
CA GLU A 55 -17.18 -13.64 -1.61
C GLU A 55 -16.97 -13.82 -0.10
N LYS A 56 -16.00 -13.10 0.49
CA LYS A 56 -15.71 -13.17 1.93
C LYS A 56 -16.77 -12.48 2.78
N ILE A 57 -17.30 -11.34 2.32
CA ILE A 57 -18.43 -10.67 2.97
C ILE A 57 -19.68 -11.55 2.98
N LEU A 58 -19.97 -12.26 1.88
CA LEU A 58 -21.10 -13.19 1.82
C LEU A 58 -20.94 -14.33 2.83
N GLN A 59 -19.72 -14.90 2.94
CA GLN A 59 -19.42 -15.92 3.95
C GLN A 59 -19.63 -15.37 5.37
N TYR A 60 -19.22 -14.13 5.63
CA TYR A 60 -19.37 -13.50 6.94
C TYR A 60 -20.84 -13.23 7.26
N ASN A 61 -21.56 -12.61 6.34
CA ASN A 61 -22.99 -12.26 6.48
C ASN A 61 -23.90 -13.49 6.59
N SER A 62 -23.44 -14.66 6.15
CA SER A 62 -24.17 -15.93 6.34
C SER A 62 -24.02 -16.52 7.73
N ALA A 63 -22.96 -16.16 8.45
CA ALA A 63 -22.63 -16.71 9.77
C ALA A 63 -22.96 -15.75 10.93
N GLU A 64 -23.01 -14.45 10.66
CA GLU A 64 -23.09 -13.40 11.67
C GLU A 64 -24.39 -12.58 11.54
N GLU A 65 -24.88 -12.07 12.67
CA GLU A 65 -26.12 -11.27 12.75
C GLU A 65 -25.88 -9.81 12.32
N ASP A 66 -24.71 -9.24 12.65
CA ASP A 66 -24.32 -7.89 12.26
C ASP A 66 -23.70 -7.90 10.85
N LYS A 67 -24.54 -7.66 9.84
CA LYS A 67 -24.18 -7.79 8.43
C LYS A 67 -23.38 -6.59 7.91
N ILE A 68 -22.40 -6.90 7.07
CA ILE A 68 -21.64 -5.92 6.29
C ILE A 68 -22.45 -5.57 5.03
N ASP A 69 -22.62 -4.27 4.76
CA ASP A 69 -23.06 -3.80 3.46
C ASP A 69 -21.96 -4.05 2.42
N GLU A 70 -22.21 -5.00 1.52
CA GLU A 70 -21.28 -5.42 0.47
C GLU A 70 -20.94 -4.27 -0.49
N GLU A 71 -21.93 -3.47 -0.86
CA GLU A 71 -21.76 -2.39 -1.82
C GLU A 71 -20.92 -1.27 -1.23
N LEU A 72 -21.22 -0.85 -0.01
CA LEU A 72 -20.44 0.15 0.73
C LEU A 72 -19.01 -0.36 0.98
N ALA A 73 -18.82 -1.60 1.44
CA ALA A 73 -17.49 -2.18 1.64
C ALA A 73 -16.66 -2.24 0.35
N CYS A 74 -17.30 -2.54 -0.79
CA CYS A 74 -16.64 -2.60 -2.10
C CYS A 74 -16.49 -1.25 -2.79
N SER A 75 -17.20 -0.22 -2.35
CA SER A 75 -17.18 1.13 -2.94
C SER A 75 -15.84 1.84 -2.72
N LEU A 76 -15.04 1.38 -1.76
CA LEU A 76 -13.77 2.00 -1.35
C LEU A 76 -13.96 3.47 -0.92
N THR A 77 -15.14 3.81 -0.39
CA THR A 77 -15.38 5.07 0.32
C THR A 77 -14.56 5.09 1.59
N GLU A 78 -14.01 6.24 1.96
CA GLU A 78 -13.12 6.35 3.11
C GLU A 78 -13.85 6.24 4.45
N ASP A 79 -15.17 6.39 4.45
CA ASP A 79 -15.97 6.54 5.66
C ASP A 79 -16.73 5.28 6.07
N TYR A 80 -16.65 4.19 5.29
CA TYR A 80 -17.30 2.94 5.68
C TYR A 80 -16.50 2.23 6.77
N ILE A 81 -17.16 2.02 7.92
CA ILE A 81 -16.64 1.39 9.13
C ILE A 81 -17.22 -0.02 9.25
N LEU A 82 -16.35 -1.02 9.40
CA LEU A 82 -16.78 -2.42 9.56
C LEU A 82 -17.47 -2.63 10.92
N PRO A 83 -18.40 -3.59 11.03
CA PRO A 83 -19.14 -3.88 12.26
C PRO A 83 -18.28 -3.99 13.53
N TRP A 84 -17.20 -4.75 13.47
CA TRP A 84 -16.30 -5.00 14.61
C TRP A 84 -15.32 -3.85 14.90
N GLU A 85 -15.19 -2.88 13.99
CA GLU A 85 -14.40 -1.67 14.23
C GLU A 85 -15.15 -0.67 15.12
N ARG A 86 -16.48 -0.79 15.23
CA ARG A 86 -17.31 0.07 16.09
C ARG A 86 -17.13 -0.21 17.58
N LEU A 87 -16.65 -1.40 17.93
CA LEU A 87 -16.52 -1.89 19.30
C LEU A 87 -15.10 -1.72 19.89
N GLY A 88 -14.14 -1.22 19.11
CA GLY A 88 -12.74 -1.06 19.51
C GLY A 88 -12.38 0.26 20.18
N ASP A 89 -11.07 0.46 20.38
CA ASP A 89 -10.35 1.61 20.97
C ASP A 89 -10.61 3.00 20.33
N GLY A 90 -11.66 3.17 19.53
CA GLY A 90 -11.97 4.39 18.79
C GLY A 90 -11.08 4.64 17.58
N HIS A 91 -10.09 3.78 17.31
CA HIS A 91 -9.24 3.88 16.13
C HIS A 91 -9.75 2.97 15.03
N SER A 92 -10.44 3.56 14.05
CA SER A 92 -10.83 2.84 12.84
C SER A 92 -9.58 2.20 12.21
N PHE A 93 -9.73 0.99 11.68
CA PHE A 93 -8.72 0.29 10.90
C PHE A 93 -8.12 1.16 9.79
N ARG A 94 -8.90 2.11 9.26
CA ARG A 94 -8.46 3.09 8.27
C ARG A 94 -7.48 4.13 8.82
N LEU A 95 -7.59 4.56 10.08
CA LEU A 95 -6.57 5.40 10.72
C LEU A 95 -5.25 4.65 10.85
N LYS A 96 -5.31 3.38 11.30
CA LYS A 96 -4.13 2.49 11.36
C LYS A 96 -3.53 2.30 9.95
N TRP A 97 -4.36 2.21 8.92
CA TRP A 97 -3.94 2.16 7.51
C TRP A 97 -3.29 3.45 7.01
N THR A 98 -3.87 4.62 7.25
CA THR A 98 -3.31 5.91 6.79
C THR A 98 -1.91 6.12 7.36
N VAL A 99 -1.74 5.84 8.66
CA VAL A 99 -0.43 5.89 9.31
C VAL A 99 0.53 4.89 8.69
N PHE A 100 0.10 3.66 8.43
CA PHE A 100 0.93 2.64 7.79
C PHE A 100 1.35 3.02 6.36
N ASP A 101 0.45 3.56 5.54
CA ASP A 101 0.75 4.02 4.18
C ASP A 101 1.75 5.18 4.20
N GLN A 102 1.57 6.12 5.12
CA GLN A 102 2.48 7.25 5.29
C GLN A 102 3.88 6.79 5.71
N ILE A 103 3.99 5.84 6.63
CA ILE A 103 5.28 5.22 6.99
C ILE A 103 5.92 4.56 5.77
N LYS A 104 5.16 3.79 4.97
CA LYS A 104 5.70 3.13 3.77
C LYS A 104 6.19 4.11 2.71
N ARG A 105 5.48 5.23 2.51
CA ARG A 105 5.91 6.31 1.61
C ARG A 105 7.21 6.94 2.09
N LEU A 106 7.33 7.21 3.39
CA LEU A 106 8.56 7.75 3.98
C LEU A 106 9.74 6.80 3.81
N GLU A 107 9.54 5.48 3.98
CA GLU A 107 10.58 4.48 3.71
C GLU A 107 11.01 4.45 2.23
N GLU A 108 10.06 4.57 1.30
CA GLU A 108 10.35 4.67 -0.15
C GLU A 108 11.15 5.96 -0.48
N GLU A 109 10.71 7.11 0.04
CA GLU A 109 11.39 8.40 -0.13
C GLU A 109 12.80 8.38 0.45
N GLN A 110 12.98 7.82 1.66
CA GLN A 110 14.29 7.66 2.27
C GLN A 110 15.21 6.81 1.38
N SER A 111 14.71 5.71 0.82
CA SER A 111 15.51 4.87 -0.08
C SER A 111 15.92 5.60 -1.37
N ILE A 112 15.05 6.46 -1.91
CA ILE A 112 15.37 7.27 -3.10
C ILE A 112 16.45 8.29 -2.76
N LEU A 113 16.28 9.04 -1.67
CA LEU A 113 17.25 10.04 -1.22
C LEU A 113 18.63 9.44 -1.00
N VAL A 114 18.72 8.29 -0.33
CA VAL A 114 20.00 7.59 -0.10
C VAL A 114 20.66 7.20 -1.42
N LYS A 115 19.90 6.75 -2.42
CA LYS A 115 20.43 6.43 -3.75
C LYS A 115 20.97 7.67 -4.47
N GLU A 116 20.20 8.75 -4.47
CA GLU A 116 20.60 10.02 -5.10
C GLU A 116 21.86 10.60 -4.44
N MET A 117 21.90 10.66 -3.11
CA MET A 117 23.07 11.11 -2.36
C MET A 117 24.31 10.25 -2.68
N SER A 118 24.14 8.93 -2.72
CA SER A 118 25.23 8.00 -3.08
C SER A 118 25.75 8.26 -4.51
N GLN A 119 24.84 8.57 -5.45
CA GLN A 119 25.20 8.88 -6.83
C GLN A 119 25.93 10.22 -6.94
N HIS A 120 25.47 11.25 -6.22
CA HIS A 120 26.14 12.54 -6.12
C HIS A 120 27.56 12.42 -5.56
N ILE A 121 27.74 11.68 -4.45
CA ILE A 121 29.06 11.44 -3.85
C ILE A 121 30.00 10.78 -4.86
N LYS A 122 29.55 9.76 -5.58
CA LYS A 122 30.35 9.08 -6.61
C LYS A 122 30.73 10.03 -7.76
N SER A 123 29.83 10.93 -8.16
CA SER A 123 30.13 11.95 -9.17
C SER A 123 31.24 12.90 -8.72
N LEU A 124 31.10 13.45 -7.51
CA LEU A 124 32.10 14.37 -6.95
C LEU A 124 33.48 13.71 -6.79
N GLN A 125 33.53 12.45 -6.33
CA GLN A 125 34.77 11.70 -6.24
C GLN A 125 35.45 11.53 -7.61
N LYS A 126 34.68 11.33 -8.68
CA LYS A 126 35.19 11.23 -10.05
C LYS A 126 35.79 12.55 -10.53
N GLU A 127 35.12 13.67 -10.23
CA GLU A 127 35.59 15.00 -10.57
C GLU A 127 36.89 15.37 -9.84
N ILE A 128 36.96 15.10 -8.54
CA ILE A 128 38.17 15.32 -7.72
C ILE A 128 39.37 14.56 -8.30
N LYS A 129 39.21 13.27 -8.59
CA LYS A 129 40.26 12.46 -9.24
C LYS A 129 40.69 13.06 -10.59
N GLY A 130 39.74 13.60 -11.34
CA GLY A 130 40.01 14.30 -12.60
C GLY A 130 40.84 15.57 -12.42
N VAL A 131 40.57 16.35 -11.38
CA VAL A 131 41.35 17.55 -11.02
C VAL A 131 42.75 17.19 -10.55
N GLU A 132 42.90 16.17 -9.70
CA GLU A 132 44.20 15.70 -9.23
C GLU A 132 45.09 15.20 -10.36
N LYS A 133 44.52 14.45 -11.31
CA LYS A 133 45.24 13.99 -12.51
C LYS A 133 45.74 15.17 -13.35
N ARG A 134 44.91 16.20 -13.54
CA ARG A 134 45.30 17.43 -14.26
C ARG A 134 46.41 18.18 -13.54
N LYS A 135 46.34 18.32 -12.21
CA LYS A 135 47.39 18.94 -11.40
C LYS A 135 48.74 18.21 -11.51
N LYS A 136 48.74 16.87 -11.49
CA LYS A 136 49.98 16.08 -11.66
C LYS A 136 50.60 16.29 -13.04
N ASN A 137 49.80 16.34 -14.10
CA ASN A 137 50.30 16.56 -15.46
C ASN A 137 50.94 17.95 -15.63
N ILE A 138 50.35 19.00 -15.03
CA ILE A 138 50.91 20.37 -15.09
C ILE A 138 52.23 20.48 -14.33
N ARG A 139 52.43 19.70 -13.26
CA ARG A 139 53.67 19.73 -12.46
C ARG A 139 54.83 18.95 -13.11
N MET A 140 54.56 18.08 -14.08
CA MET A 140 55.54 17.18 -14.71
C MET A 140 55.98 17.63 -16.11
N GLY A 141 55.36 18.68 -16.67
CA GLY A 141 55.76 19.32 -17.92
C GLY A 141 56.37 20.69 -17.64
#